data_AF-B7PLE3-F1
#
_entry.id   AF-B7PLE3-F1
#
_cell.length_a   1.000
_cell.length_b   1.000
_cell.length_c   1.000
_cell.angle_alpha   90.00
_cell.angle_beta   90.00
_cell.angle_gamma   90.00
#
_symmetry.space_group_name_H-M   'P 1'
#
loop_
_entity.id
_entity.type
_entity.pdbx_description
1 polymer ?
#
loop_
_entity_poly.entity_id
_entity_poly.type
_entity_poly.pdbx_seq_one_letter_code
_entity_poly.pdbx_strand_id
1 'polypeptide(L)' 'QIIDAIDIKADPCVDFFAYACGKWKKDTQIPRDISAVNRFTEAANTRDQNMA' A
#
# COMPACT_ATOMS: atom_id res chain seq x y z
N GLN A 1 6.59 -1.64 -8.32
CA GLN A 1 7.25 -0.38 -8.74
C GLN A 1 6.47 0.79 -8.09
N ILE A 2 7.04 1.99 -7.93
CA ILE A 2 6.35 3.12 -7.25
C ILE A 2 5.05 3.52 -7.96
N ILE A 3 5.06 3.45 -9.30
CA ILE A 3 3.94 3.84 -10.17
C ILE A 3 2.67 2.99 -9.89
N ASP A 4 2.82 1.79 -9.36
CA ASP A 4 1.69 0.90 -9.07
C ASP A 4 0.81 1.42 -7.93
N ALA A 5 1.36 2.26 -7.05
CA ALA A 5 0.67 2.79 -5.87
C ALA A 5 0.08 4.20 -6.07
N ILE A 6 0.58 4.96 -7.05
CA ILE A 6 0.23 6.37 -7.27
C ILE A 6 -1.17 6.50 -7.89
N ASP A 7 -1.99 7.39 -7.33
CA ASP A 7 -3.21 7.89 -7.95
C ASP A 7 -2.97 9.28 -8.55
N ILE A 8 -2.70 9.31 -9.86
CA ILE A 8 -2.44 10.56 -10.61
C ILE A 8 -3.63 11.51 -10.68
N LYS A 9 -4.83 11.09 -10.25
CA LYS A 9 -6.02 11.94 -10.23
C LYS A 9 -6.14 12.77 -8.96
N ALA A 10 -5.40 12.41 -7.91
CA ALA A 10 -5.35 13.19 -6.68
C ALA A 10 -4.33 14.34 -6.80
N ASP A 11 -4.68 15.52 -6.29
CA ASP A 11 -3.76 16.66 -6.24
C ASP A 11 -2.74 16.48 -5.10
N PRO A 12 -1.43 16.36 -5.40
CA PRO A 12 -0.41 16.15 -4.38
C PRO A 12 -0.23 17.34 -3.42
N CYS A 13 -0.61 18.55 -3.83
CA CYS A 13 -0.50 19.75 -2.98
C CYS A 13 -1.63 19.83 -1.95
N VAL A 14 -2.74 19.11 -2.18
CA VAL A 14 -3.92 19.09 -1.31
C VAL A 14 -3.94 17.82 -0.45
N ASP A 15 -3.71 16.65 -1.06
CA ASP A 15 -3.64 15.37 -0.36
C ASP A 15 -2.54 14.48 -0.96
N PHE A 16 -1.32 14.70 -0.46
CA PHE A 16 -0.15 13.93 -0.89
C PHE A 16 -0.29 12.43 -0.60
N PHE A 17 -1.03 12.05 0.45
CA PHE A 17 -1.22 10.65 0.78
C PHE A 17 -2.13 9.95 -0.24
N ALA A 18 -3.24 10.59 -0.62
CA ALA A 18 -4.10 10.09 -1.69
C ALA A 18 -3.35 10.02 -3.02
N TYR A 19 -2.53 11.02 -3.36
CA TYR A 19 -1.69 10.96 -4.56
C TYR A 19 -0.68 9.80 -4.51
N ALA A 20 0.11 9.68 -3.44
CA ALA A 20 1.20 8.71 -3.38
C ALA A 20 0.73 7.26 -3.19
N CYS A 21 -0.41 7.05 -2.52
CA CYS A 21 -0.86 5.72 -2.09
C CYS A 21 -2.29 5.37 -2.51
N GLY A 22 -3.03 6.28 -3.15
CA GLY A 22 -4.47 6.14 -3.39
C GLY A 22 -4.84 4.91 -4.21
N LYS A 23 -4.06 4.58 -5.24
CA LYS A 23 -4.29 3.38 -6.05
C LYS A 23 -4.05 2.12 -5.24
N TRP A 24 -2.93 2.06 -4.50
CA TRP A 24 -2.65 0.94 -3.61
C TRP A 24 -3.73 0.77 -2.53
N LYS A 25 -4.16 1.87 -1.90
CA LYS A 25 -5.22 1.85 -0.87
C LYS A 25 -6.53 1.29 -1.42
N LYS A 26 -6.86 1.56 -2.68
CA LYS A 26 -8.07 1.06 -3.34
C LYS A 26 -7.97 -0.44 -3.65
N ASP A 27 -6.81 -0.90 -4.09
CA ASP A 27 -6.62 -2.27 -4.57
C ASP A 27 -6.29 -3.25 -3.42
N THR A 28 -5.78 -2.74 -2.30
CA THR A 28 -5.35 -3.55 -1.15
C THR A 28 -6.50 -3.83 -0.18
N GLN A 29 -6.72 -5.11 0.11
CA GLN A 29 -7.65 -5.58 1.14
C GLN A 29 -6.91 -5.89 2.44
N ILE A 30 -7.52 -5.58 3.58
CA ILE A 30 -7.00 -5.96 4.90
C ILE A 30 -7.35 -7.44 5.14
N PRO A 31 -6.36 -8.33 5.33
CA PRO A 31 -6.60 -9.72 5.72
C PRO A 31 -7.34 -9.84 7.05
N ARG A 32 -8.08 -10.94 7.25
CA ARG A 32 -8.97 -11.11 8.43
C ARG A 32 -8.23 -11.19 9.77
N ASP A 33 -6.96 -11.57 9.76
CA ASP A 33 -6.12 -11.82 10.92
C ASP A 33 -5.34 -10.59 11.40
N ILE A 34 -5.38 -9.48 10.65
CA ILE A 34 -4.70 -8.24 11.01
C ILE A 34 -5.66 -7.04 10.96
N SER A 35 -5.41 -6.05 11.81
CA SER A 35 -6.24 -4.84 11.88
C SER A 35 -5.84 -3.76 10.87
N ALA A 36 -4.64 -3.86 10.29
CA ALA A 36 -4.12 -2.91 9.33
C ALA A 36 -3.06 -3.56 8.44
N VAL A 37 -3.00 -3.10 7.19
CA VAL A 37 -1.92 -3.41 6.25
C VAL A 37 -1.27 -2.11 5.80
N ASN A 38 0.04 -2.15 5.66
CA ASN A 38 0.84 -1.07 5.09
C ASN A 38 2.05 -1.67 4.36
N ARG A 39 2.88 -0.81 3.77
CA ARG A 39 4.05 -1.27 3.01
C ARG A 39 5.07 -2.06 3.84
N PHE A 40 5.19 -1.78 5.14
CA PHE A 40 6.05 -2.53 6.04
C PHE A 40 5.48 -3.92 6.34
N THR A 41 4.16 -4.03 6.50
CA THR A 41 3.47 -5.32 6.62
C THR A 41 3.74 -6.19 5.40
N GLU A 42 3.61 -5.65 4.19
CA GLU A 42 3.91 -6.38 2.95
C GLU A 42 5.37 -6.85 2.90
N ALA A 43 6.31 -5.97 3.24
CA ALA A 43 7.73 -6.30 3.26
C ALA A 43 8.07 -7.40 4.29
N ALA A 44 7.46 -7.35 5.48
CA ALA A 44 7.60 -8.39 6.49
C ALA A 44 7.02 -9.73 6.00
N ASN A 45 5.83 -9.71 5.40
CA ASN A 45 5.20 -10.91 4.85
C ASN A 45 6.06 -11.54 3.73
N THR A 46 6.60 -10.74 2.81
CA THR A 46 7.51 -11.25 1.77
C THR A 46 8.77 -11.87 2.37
N ARG A 47 9.35 -11.23 3.39
CA ARG A 47 10.52 -11.79 4.09
C ARG A 47 10.17 -13.15 4.70
N ASP A 48 9.05 -13.24 5.42
CA ASP A 48 8.64 -14.46 6.12
C ASP A 48 8.31 -15.60 5.14
N GLN A 49 7.70 -15.28 3.99
CA GLN A 49 7.46 -16.25 2.91
C GLN A 49 8.74 -16.81 2.28
N ASN A 50 9.81 -16.01 2.21
CA ASN A 50 11.08 -16.44 1.63
C ASN A 50 11.96 -17.23 2.62
N MET A 51 11.59 -17.25 3.90
CA MET A 51 12.24 -18.04 4.94
C MET A 51 11.54 -19.38 5.22
N ALA A 52 10.38 -19.60 4.59
CA ALA A 52 9.62 -20.85 4.60
C ALA A 52 10.06 -21.77 3.45
#